data_AF-A0A3E2CPB0-F1
#
_entry.id   AF-A0A3E2CPB0-F1
#
_cell.length_a   1.000
_cell.length_b   1.000
_cell.length_c   1.000
_cell.angle_alpha   90.00
_cell.angle_beta   90.00
_cell.angle_gamma   90.00
#
_symmetry.space_group_name_H-M   'P 1'
#
loop_
_entity.id
_entity.type
_entity.pdbx_description
1 polymer ?
#
loop_
_entity_poly.entity_id
_entity_poly.type
_entity_poly.pdbx_seq_one_letter_code
_entity_poly.pdbx_strand_id
1 'polypeptide(L)'
;MGRFQRTEAMGLISFIVCAACGMIIMRMYMVTMPAFWQISQRLFLTASTIVSLCSVGAFIVGYLRTNKKVISHHLIRVAKHAFEITALSTIYGATMFLMSFALLSIINSIIGRAAMNSYLPVLCSALSGIVGYATLIQAELLEAKTVASLLPLFVISGAATAGLTTDDPYWY
;
A
#
# COMPACT_ATOMS: atom_id res chain seq x y z
N MET A 1 26.14 -9.08 -11.11
CA MET A 1 25.01 -9.92 -10.65
C MET A 1 24.61 -9.72 -9.17
N GLY A 2 25.53 -9.52 -8.21
CA GLY A 2 25.17 -9.51 -6.78
C GLY A 2 24.28 -8.35 -6.25
N ARG A 3 24.20 -7.19 -6.92
CA ARG A 3 23.32 -6.07 -6.47
C ARG A 3 21.84 -6.41 -6.66
N PHE A 4 21.47 -6.94 -7.83
CA PHE A 4 20.09 -7.36 -8.12
C PHE A 4 19.63 -8.45 -7.15
N GLN A 5 20.46 -9.47 -6.92
CA GLN A 5 20.13 -10.56 -6.00
C GLN A 5 19.95 -10.08 -4.53
N ARG A 6 20.68 -9.04 -4.12
CA ARG A 6 20.54 -8.41 -2.81
C ARG A 6 19.27 -7.55 -2.70
N THR A 7 18.87 -6.89 -3.78
CA THR A 7 17.62 -6.12 -3.87
C THR A 7 16.41 -7.06 -3.83
N GLU A 8 16.44 -8.13 -4.61
CA GLU A 8 15.39 -9.17 -4.64
C GLU A 8 15.22 -9.84 -3.26
N ALA A 9 16.32 -10.24 -2.62
CA ALA A 9 16.27 -10.81 -1.27
C ALA A 9 15.71 -9.82 -0.24
N MET A 10 16.00 -8.53 -0.38
CA MET A 10 15.42 -7.49 0.49
C MET A 10 13.93 -7.30 0.24
N GLY A 11 13.51 -7.34 -1.03
CA GLY A 11 12.11 -7.32 -1.41
C GLY A 11 11.35 -8.47 -0.76
N LEU A 12 11.90 -9.69 -0.79
CA LEU A 12 11.29 -10.86 -0.14
C LEU A 12 11.20 -10.72 1.38
N ILE A 13 12.20 -10.12 2.03
CA ILE A 13 12.13 -9.83 3.47
C ILE A 13 11.00 -8.82 3.74
N SER A 14 10.89 -7.76 2.93
CA SER A 14 9.79 -6.78 3.03
C SER A 14 8.42 -7.43 2.83
N PHE A 15 8.31 -8.34 1.86
CA PHE A 15 7.10 -9.13 1.63
C PHE A 15 6.67 -9.87 2.90
N ILE A 16 7.58 -10.61 3.52
CA ILE A 16 7.28 -11.44 4.70
C ILE A 16 6.89 -10.54 5.88
N VAL A 17 7.62 -9.44 6.11
CA VAL A 17 7.33 -8.51 7.21
C VAL A 17 5.97 -7.83 7.01
N CYS A 18 5.69 -7.32 5.81
CA CYS A 18 4.41 -6.69 5.52
C CYS A 18 3.24 -7.67 5.59
N ALA A 19 3.41 -8.89 5.06
CA ALA A 19 2.39 -9.93 5.17
C ALA A 19 2.10 -10.30 6.64
N ALA A 20 3.14 -10.51 7.45
CA ALA A 20 2.98 -10.82 8.87
C ALA A 20 2.28 -9.68 9.62
N CYS A 21 2.72 -8.42 9.42
CA CYS A 21 2.08 -7.25 10.01
C CYS A 21 0.62 -7.13 9.58
N GLY A 22 0.32 -7.27 8.29
CA GLY A 22 -1.03 -7.22 7.75
C GLY A 22 -1.95 -8.26 8.37
N MET A 23 -1.47 -9.51 8.48
CA MET A 23 -2.22 -10.60 9.09
C MET A 23 -2.49 -10.35 10.58
N ILE A 24 -1.46 -9.96 11.34
CA ILE A 24 -1.58 -9.75 12.80
C ILE A 24 -2.53 -8.59 13.09
N ILE A 25 -2.33 -7.44 12.45
CA ILE A 25 -3.14 -6.24 12.69
C ILE A 25 -4.59 -6.48 12.29
N MET A 26 -4.83 -7.06 11.11
CA MET A 26 -6.20 -7.30 10.64
C MET A 26 -6.92 -8.33 11.50
N ARG A 27 -6.23 -9.39 11.93
CA ARG A 27 -6.81 -10.40 12.83
C ARG A 27 -7.14 -9.81 14.20
N MET A 28 -6.25 -8.99 14.76
CA MET A 28 -6.50 -8.28 16.01
C MET A 28 -7.70 -7.34 15.88
N TYR A 29 -7.79 -6.60 14.78
CA TYR A 29 -8.92 -5.71 14.50
C TYR A 29 -10.26 -6.47 14.51
N MET A 30 -10.33 -7.63 13.84
CA MET A 30 -11.57 -8.41 13.77
C MET A 30 -12.01 -8.98 15.12
N VAL A 31 -11.07 -9.30 16.02
CA VAL A 31 -11.37 -9.86 17.35
C VAL A 31 -11.75 -8.77 18.36
N THR A 32 -11.16 -7.57 18.25
CA THR A 32 -11.37 -6.48 19.23
C THR A 32 -12.52 -5.55 18.88
N MET A 33 -12.87 -5.40 17.61
CA MET A 33 -13.82 -4.37 17.19
C MET A 33 -15.29 -4.81 17.31
N PRO A 34 -16.19 -3.91 17.76
CA PRO A 34 -17.61 -4.21 17.92
C PRO A 34 -18.30 -4.33 16.56
N ALA A 35 -19.47 -4.99 16.53
CA ALA A 35 -20.21 -5.32 15.30
C ALA A 35 -20.47 -4.13 14.35
N PHE A 36 -20.59 -2.91 14.87
CA PHE A 36 -20.72 -1.68 14.06
C PHE A 36 -19.50 -1.40 13.16
N TRP A 37 -18.30 -1.74 13.62
CA TRP A 37 -17.05 -1.58 12.86
C TRP A 37 -16.76 -2.76 11.91
N GLN A 38 -17.64 -3.77 11.90
CA GLN A 38 -17.58 -4.94 11.00
C GLN A 38 -18.46 -4.77 9.75
N ILE A 39 -19.00 -3.56 9.50
CA ILE A 39 -19.65 -3.23 8.23
C ILE A 39 -18.61 -3.34 7.11
N SER A 40 -18.97 -4.03 6.01
CA SER A 40 -18.03 -4.42 4.93
C SER A 40 -17.19 -3.25 4.41
N GLN A 41 -17.78 -2.06 4.23
CA GLN A 41 -17.06 -0.88 3.74
C GLN A 41 -15.98 -0.38 4.71
N ARG A 42 -16.23 -0.44 6.03
CA ARG A 42 -15.26 -0.04 7.07
C ARG A 42 -14.14 -1.06 7.21
N LEU A 43 -14.44 -2.35 7.03
CA LEU A 43 -13.44 -3.42 6.99
C LEU A 43 -12.50 -3.26 5.79
N PHE A 44 -13.02 -2.90 4.61
CA PHE A 44 -12.17 -2.66 3.45
C PHE A 44 -11.32 -1.40 3.61
N LEU A 45 -11.88 -0.32 4.18
CA LEU A 45 -11.11 0.88 4.52
C LEU A 45 -9.93 0.56 5.45
N THR A 46 -10.16 -0.22 6.50
CA THR A 46 -9.11 -0.57 7.47
C THR A 46 -8.05 -1.50 6.87
N ALA A 47 -8.46 -2.53 6.12
CA ALA A 47 -7.54 -3.40 5.39
C ALA A 47 -6.67 -2.62 4.40
N SER A 48 -7.25 -1.71 3.61
CA SER A 48 -6.51 -0.87 2.67
C SER A 48 -5.58 0.13 3.35
N THR A 49 -5.96 0.64 4.53
CA THR A 49 -5.10 1.51 5.34
C THR A 49 -3.86 0.74 5.80
N ILE A 50 -4.01 -0.50 6.25
CA ILE A 50 -2.89 -1.36 6.66
C ILE A 50 -1.93 -1.59 5.48
N VAL A 51 -2.47 -1.91 4.29
CA VAL A 51 -1.65 -2.08 3.08
C VAL A 51 -0.91 -0.80 2.72
N SER A 52 -1.60 0.36 2.78
CA SER A 52 -1.00 1.67 2.51
C SER A 52 0.11 2.03 3.49
N LEU A 53 -0.07 1.79 4.79
CA LEU A 53 0.96 2.03 5.79
C LEU A 53 2.19 1.14 5.57
N CYS A 54 1.99 -0.12 5.18
CA CYS A 54 3.12 -0.99 4.85
C CYS A 54 3.86 -0.54 3.59
N SER A 55 3.13 -0.08 2.57
CA SER A 55 3.71 0.54 1.37
C SER A 55 4.58 1.75 1.70
N VAL A 56 4.09 2.66 2.54
CA VAL A 56 4.82 3.87 2.93
C VAL A 56 6.08 3.49 3.72
N GLY A 57 5.97 2.54 4.66
CA GLY A 57 7.11 2.03 5.41
C GLY A 57 8.19 1.40 4.52
N ALA A 58 7.78 0.52 3.60
CA ALA A 58 8.68 -0.13 2.64
C ALA A 58 9.36 0.88 1.71
N PHE A 59 8.62 1.90 1.26
CA PHE A 59 9.15 2.99 0.43
C PHE A 59 10.22 3.80 1.19
N ILE A 60 9.94 4.21 2.43
CA ILE A 60 10.89 4.97 3.26
C ILE A 60 12.17 4.14 3.49
N VAL A 61 12.03 2.86 3.82
CA VAL A 61 13.18 1.95 4.04
C VAL A 61 14.00 1.80 2.75
N GLY A 62 13.35 1.58 1.60
CA GLY A 62 14.02 1.49 0.30
C GLY A 62 14.77 2.77 -0.06
N TYR A 63 14.13 3.93 0.12
CA TYR A 63 14.73 5.23 -0.19
C TYR A 63 15.93 5.58 0.72
N LEU A 64 15.80 5.38 2.04
CA LEU A 64 16.87 5.62 3.02
C LEU A 64 18.11 4.77 2.73
N ARG A 65 17.91 3.56 2.20
CA ARG A 65 18.99 2.63 1.89
C ARG A 65 19.82 3.07 0.69
N THR A 66 19.17 3.62 -0.33
CA THR A 66 19.82 4.17 -1.52
C THR A 66 20.67 5.41 -1.20
N ASN A 67 20.24 6.23 -0.22
CA ASN A 67 20.83 7.54 0.05
C ASN A 67 21.67 7.63 1.34
N LYS A 68 22.31 6.54 1.78
CA LYS A 68 23.16 6.50 3.00
C LYS A 68 24.33 7.51 3.06
N LYS A 69 24.67 8.20 1.95
CA LYS A 69 25.81 9.14 1.86
C LYS A 69 25.45 10.63 1.89
N VAL A 70 24.18 11.01 2.07
CA VAL A 70 23.72 12.43 1.92
C VAL A 70 23.65 13.18 3.27
N ILE A 71 24.45 12.78 4.26
CA ILE A 71 24.65 13.53 5.51
C ILE A 71 26.00 14.21 5.43
N SER A 72 26.06 15.32 4.68
CA SER A 72 27.09 16.34 4.87
C SER A 72 26.67 17.67 4.23
N HIS A 73 26.40 18.64 5.11
CA HIS A 73 26.62 20.08 4.95
C HIS A 73 25.67 21.04 4.20
N HIS A 74 24.38 20.73 3.92
CA HIS A 74 23.42 21.80 3.59
C HIS A 74 21.98 21.51 4.06
N LEU A 75 21.51 22.25 5.07
CA LEU A 75 20.15 22.19 5.65
C LEU A 75 19.05 22.35 4.59
N ILE A 76 19.25 23.24 3.61
CA ILE A 76 18.30 23.49 2.50
C ILE A 76 18.18 22.26 1.59
N ARG A 77 19.29 21.52 1.38
CA ARG A 77 19.28 20.31 0.55
C ARG A 77 18.58 19.15 1.27
N VAL A 78 18.77 19.04 2.59
CA VAL A 78 18.05 18.06 3.43
C VAL A 78 16.55 18.36 3.44
N ALA A 79 16.14 19.63 3.59
CA ALA A 79 14.73 20.02 3.58
C ALA A 79 14.04 19.68 2.24
N LYS A 80 14.71 19.96 1.10
CA LYS A 80 14.19 19.62 -0.23
C LYS A 80 14.02 18.11 -0.42
N HIS A 81 14.99 17.31 0.02
CA HIS A 81 14.90 15.84 -0.07
C HIS A 81 13.85 15.26 0.87
N ALA A 82 13.70 15.80 2.07
CA ALA A 82 12.61 15.40 2.97
C ALA A 82 11.24 15.67 2.33
N PHE A 83 11.06 16.85 1.72
CA PHE A 83 9.84 17.18 0.99
C PHE A 83 9.59 16.20 -0.17
N GLU A 84 10.60 15.91 -0.98
CA GLU A 84 10.51 14.95 -2.10
C GLU A 84 10.12 13.55 -1.62
N ILE A 85 10.73 13.05 -0.54
CA ILE A 85 10.40 11.74 0.04
C ILE A 85 8.96 11.73 0.53
N THR A 86 8.53 12.76 1.26
CA THR A 86 7.16 12.83 1.79
C THR A 86 6.12 12.92 0.68
N ALA A 87 6.40 13.68 -0.38
CA ALA A 87 5.51 13.80 -1.53
C ALA A 87 5.39 12.46 -2.27
N LEU A 88 6.52 11.82 -2.57
CA LEU A 88 6.52 10.52 -3.24
C LEU A 88 5.85 9.45 -2.39
N SER A 89 6.21 9.34 -1.10
CA SER A 89 5.60 8.36 -0.19
C SER A 89 4.09 8.55 -0.06
N THR A 90 3.61 9.79 -0.07
CA THR A 90 2.17 10.11 -0.02
C THR A 90 1.45 9.63 -1.28
N ILE A 91 2.02 9.87 -2.46
CA ILE A 91 1.45 9.41 -3.74
C ILE A 91 1.41 7.87 -3.81
N TYR A 92 2.49 7.21 -3.39
CA TYR A 92 2.54 5.74 -3.32
C TYR A 92 1.50 5.20 -2.32
N GLY A 93 1.44 5.77 -1.12
CA GLY A 93 0.49 5.38 -0.09
C GLY A 93 -0.96 5.55 -0.55
N ALA A 94 -1.29 6.69 -1.17
CA ALA A 94 -2.63 6.96 -1.67
C ALA A 94 -3.03 6.02 -2.81
N THR A 95 -2.13 5.76 -3.77
CA THR A 95 -2.39 4.82 -4.87
C THR A 95 -2.62 3.40 -4.35
N MET A 96 -1.78 2.92 -3.43
CA MET A 96 -1.91 1.56 -2.88
C MET A 96 -3.15 1.41 -2.00
N PHE A 97 -3.56 2.48 -1.31
CA PHE A 97 -4.81 2.53 -0.56
C PHE A 97 -6.02 2.35 -1.49
N LEU A 98 -6.13 3.19 -2.52
CA LEU A 98 -7.25 3.17 -3.47
C LEU A 98 -7.28 1.85 -4.25
N MET A 99 -6.13 1.37 -4.72
CA MET A 99 -6.03 0.08 -5.42
C MET A 99 -6.46 -1.08 -4.55
N SER A 100 -6.01 -1.15 -3.29
CA SER A 100 -6.40 -2.23 -2.38
C SER A 100 -7.89 -2.17 -2.07
N PHE A 101 -8.45 -0.98 -1.91
CA PHE A 101 -9.88 -0.81 -1.64
C PHE A 101 -10.74 -1.26 -2.82
N ALA A 102 -10.39 -0.82 -4.02
CA ALA A 102 -11.08 -1.23 -5.25
C ALA A 102 -11.01 -2.75 -5.44
N LEU A 103 -9.83 -3.36 -5.27
CA LEU A 103 -9.65 -4.82 -5.37
C LEU A 103 -10.50 -5.58 -4.35
N LEU A 104 -10.47 -5.19 -3.07
CA LEU A 104 -11.26 -5.85 -2.02
C LEU A 104 -12.76 -5.72 -2.27
N SER A 105 -13.22 -4.56 -2.77
CA SER A 105 -14.62 -4.32 -3.11
C SER A 105 -15.08 -5.17 -4.30
N ILE A 106 -14.26 -5.28 -5.35
CA ILE A 106 -14.53 -6.17 -6.50
C ILE A 106 -14.59 -7.64 -6.05
N ILE A 107 -13.61 -8.09 -5.27
CA ILE A 107 -13.58 -9.47 -4.73
C ILE A 107 -14.84 -9.74 -3.90
N ASN A 108 -15.24 -8.78 -3.06
CA ASN A 108 -16.45 -8.90 -2.25
C ASN A 108 -17.73 -8.96 -3.10
N SER A 109 -17.78 -8.25 -4.22
CA SER A 109 -18.90 -8.33 -5.19
C SER A 109 -19.04 -9.72 -5.80
N ILE A 110 -17.92 -10.42 -6.03
CA ILE A 110 -17.90 -11.76 -6.64
C ILE A 110 -18.18 -12.87 -5.62
N ILE A 111 -17.53 -12.82 -4.45
CA ILE A 111 -17.54 -13.91 -3.45
C ILE A 111 -18.71 -13.81 -2.48
N GLY A 112 -19.20 -12.60 -2.19
CA GLY A 112 -20.22 -12.34 -1.19
C GLY A 112 -19.68 -12.12 0.23
N ARG A 113 -20.45 -11.36 1.03
CA ARG A 113 -20.00 -10.79 2.32
C ARG A 113 -19.63 -11.84 3.38
N ALA A 114 -20.37 -12.94 3.44
CA ALA A 114 -20.19 -13.96 4.48
C ALA A 114 -18.85 -14.69 4.34
N ALA A 115 -18.44 -15.03 3.11
CA ALA A 115 -17.15 -15.66 2.85
C ALA A 115 -16.01 -14.63 2.93
N MET A 116 -16.23 -13.39 2.50
CA MET A 116 -15.19 -12.35 2.54
C MET A 116 -14.63 -12.15 3.95
N ASN A 117 -15.50 -12.03 4.97
CA ASN A 117 -15.05 -11.78 6.35
C ASN A 117 -14.05 -12.84 6.85
N SER A 118 -14.23 -14.12 6.50
CA SER A 118 -13.31 -15.19 6.91
C SER A 118 -11.95 -15.11 6.21
N TYR A 119 -11.93 -14.65 4.95
CA TYR A 119 -10.70 -14.57 4.14
C TYR A 119 -10.00 -13.20 4.21
N LEU A 120 -10.65 -12.20 4.79
CA LEU A 120 -10.18 -10.81 4.79
C LEU A 120 -8.78 -10.63 5.41
N PRO A 121 -8.40 -11.29 6.53
CA PRO A 121 -7.04 -11.21 7.06
C PRO A 121 -5.99 -11.81 6.11
N VAL A 122 -6.35 -12.89 5.40
CA VAL A 122 -5.45 -13.55 4.43
C VAL A 122 -5.28 -12.67 3.20
N LEU A 123 -6.36 -12.08 2.69
CA LEU A 123 -6.31 -11.15 1.56
C LEU A 123 -5.54 -9.88 1.90
N CYS A 124 -5.75 -9.30 3.09
CA CYS A 124 -4.99 -8.15 3.57
C CYS A 124 -3.50 -8.49 3.70
N SER A 125 -3.15 -9.66 4.25
CA SER A 125 -1.78 -10.15 4.32
C SER A 125 -1.14 -10.29 2.94
N ALA A 126 -1.83 -10.92 1.99
CA ALA A 126 -1.31 -11.13 0.64
C ALA A 126 -1.08 -9.80 -0.08
N LEU A 127 -2.07 -8.89 -0.04
CA LEU A 127 -1.96 -7.56 -0.64
C LEU A 127 -0.83 -6.75 0.01
N SER A 128 -0.73 -6.75 1.34
CA SER A 128 0.32 -6.03 2.08
C SER A 128 1.72 -6.54 1.71
N GLY A 129 1.90 -7.87 1.62
CA GLY A 129 3.15 -8.48 1.19
C GLY A 129 3.54 -8.08 -0.23
N ILE A 130 2.63 -8.25 -1.19
CA ILE A 130 2.89 -7.92 -2.62
C ILE A 130 3.24 -6.44 -2.77
N VAL A 131 2.48 -5.57 -2.13
CA VAL A 131 2.71 -4.11 -2.17
C VAL A 131 4.02 -3.75 -1.48
N GLY A 132 4.33 -4.33 -0.32
CA GLY A 132 5.60 -4.10 0.39
C GLY A 132 6.83 -4.55 -0.39
N TYR A 133 6.71 -5.61 -1.19
CA TYR A 133 7.74 -6.05 -2.14
C TYR A 133 7.92 -5.04 -3.27
N ALA A 134 6.83 -4.74 -3.99
CA ALA A 134 6.86 -3.92 -5.19
C ALA A 134 7.35 -2.50 -4.90
N THR A 135 6.89 -1.92 -3.79
CA THR A 135 7.23 -0.55 -3.38
C THR A 135 8.68 -0.40 -2.94
N LEU A 136 9.25 -1.41 -2.27
CA LEU A 136 10.68 -1.41 -1.91
C LEU A 136 11.54 -1.45 -3.16
N ILE A 137 11.23 -2.34 -4.11
CA ILE A 137 11.98 -2.48 -5.36
C ILE A 137 11.86 -1.20 -6.20
N GLN A 138 10.67 -0.63 -6.30
CA GLN A 138 10.44 0.63 -6.99
C GLN A 138 11.18 1.80 -6.31
N ALA A 139 11.29 1.82 -4.99
CA ALA A 139 12.07 2.82 -4.25
C ALA A 139 13.58 2.67 -4.46
N GLU A 140 14.11 1.45 -4.63
CA GLU A 140 15.53 1.23 -4.96
C GLU A 140 15.84 1.58 -6.43
N LEU A 141 14.84 1.55 -7.32
CA LEU A 141 14.93 1.83 -8.76
C LEU A 141 14.28 3.17 -9.14
N LEU A 142 14.31 4.16 -8.25
CA LEU A 142 13.68 5.46 -8.45
C LEU A 142 14.24 6.17 -9.70
N GLU A 143 13.55 5.98 -10.81
CA GLU A 143 13.73 6.66 -12.08
C GLU A 143 12.46 7.48 -12.36
N ALA A 144 12.57 8.60 -13.06
CA ALA A 144 11.43 9.47 -13.37
C ALA A 144 10.29 8.73 -14.09
N LYS A 145 10.61 7.67 -14.84
CA LYS A 145 9.64 6.80 -15.52
C LYS A 145 8.77 6.01 -14.55
N THR A 146 9.31 5.57 -13.42
CA THR A 146 8.59 4.78 -12.42
C THR A 146 7.56 5.62 -11.67
N VAL A 147 7.84 6.91 -11.44
CA VAL A 147 6.87 7.85 -10.86
C VAL A 147 5.75 8.18 -11.87
N ALA A 148 6.09 8.33 -13.15
CA ALA A 148 5.11 8.61 -14.20
C ALA A 148 4.13 7.45 -14.42
N SER A 149 4.55 6.19 -14.25
CA SER A 149 3.68 5.02 -14.41
C SER A 149 2.66 4.82 -13.27
N LEU A 150 2.82 5.52 -12.13
CA LEU A 150 1.82 5.50 -11.05
C LEU A 150 0.59 6.35 -11.33
N LEU A 151 0.72 7.38 -12.16
CA LEU A 151 -0.38 8.33 -12.39
C LEU A 151 -1.63 7.66 -13.04
N PRO A 152 -1.48 6.78 -14.05
CA PRO A 152 -2.61 5.99 -14.57
C PRO A 152 -3.23 5.09 -13.51
N LEU A 153 -2.40 4.41 -12.70
CA LEU A 153 -2.88 3.54 -11.63
C LEU A 153 -3.68 4.32 -10.58
N PHE A 154 -3.17 5.48 -10.18
CA PHE A 154 -3.85 6.37 -9.24
C PHE A 154 -5.22 6.80 -9.78
N VAL A 155 -5.28 7.29 -11.03
CA VAL A 155 -6.54 7.76 -11.64
C VAL A 155 -7.56 6.62 -11.77
N ILE A 156 -7.15 5.46 -12.29
CA ILE A 156 -8.04 4.31 -12.46
C ILE A 156 -8.56 3.83 -11.10
N SER A 157 -7.67 3.70 -10.11
CA SER A 157 -8.05 3.26 -8.76
C SER A 157 -8.99 4.23 -8.06
N GLY A 158 -8.78 5.54 -8.25
CA GLY A 158 -9.63 6.59 -7.70
C GLY A 158 -11.01 6.60 -8.34
N ALA A 159 -11.09 6.55 -9.67
CA ALA A 159 -12.35 6.48 -10.39
C ALA A 159 -13.14 5.20 -10.03
N ALA A 160 -12.47 4.05 -9.99
CA ALA A 160 -13.07 2.78 -9.58
C ALA A 160 -13.59 2.83 -8.14
N THR A 161 -12.80 3.39 -7.22
CA THR A 161 -13.23 3.53 -5.81
C THR A 161 -14.44 4.44 -5.70
N ALA A 162 -14.45 5.59 -6.38
CA ALA A 162 -15.57 6.51 -6.38
C ALA A 162 -16.86 5.84 -6.89
N GLY A 163 -16.78 5.10 -8.00
CA GLY A 163 -17.92 4.35 -8.55
C GLY A 163 -18.39 3.19 -7.67
N LEU A 164 -17.50 2.57 -6.90
CA LEU A 164 -17.86 1.51 -5.96
C LEU A 164 -18.43 2.04 -4.64
N THR A 165 -18.28 3.34 -4.36
CA THR A 165 -18.78 3.99 -3.14
C THR A 165 -19.92 4.97 -3.38
N THR A 166 -20.32 5.21 -4.63
CA THR A 166 -21.43 6.10 -4.95
C THR A 166 -22.75 5.42 -4.63
N ASP A 167 -23.65 6.17 -3.99
CA ASP A 167 -25.04 5.75 -3.73
C ASP A 167 -25.99 6.26 -4.83
N ASP A 168 -25.48 7.06 -5.78
CA ASP A 168 -26.28 7.67 -6.84
C ASP A 168 -26.38 6.76 -8.07
N PRO A 169 -27.57 6.21 -8.41
CA PRO A 169 -27.74 5.31 -9.54
C PRO A 169 -27.65 6.00 -10.91
N TYR A 170 -27.61 7.34 -10.93
CA TYR A 170 -27.46 8.14 -12.15
C TYR A 170 -26.01 8.58 -12.40
N TRP A 171 -25.06 8.10 -11.59
CA TRP A 171 -23.65 8.40 -11.75
C TRP A 171 -23.03 7.43 -12.77
N TYR A 172 -22.70 7.94 -13.95
CA TYR A 172 -22.10 7.20 -15.08
C TYR A 172 -20.65 7.62 -15.34
#